data_AF-A0A420VSB1-F1
#
_entry.id   AF-A0A420VSB1-F1
#
_cell.length_a   1.000
_cell.length_b   1.000
_cell.length_c   1.000
_cell.angle_alpha   90.00
_cell.angle_beta   90.00
_cell.angle_gamma   90.00
#
_symmetry.space_group_name_H-M   'P 1'
#
loop_
_entity.id
_entity.type
_entity.pdbx_description
1 polymer ?
#
loop_
_entity_poly.entity_id
_entity_poly.type
_entity_poly.pdbx_seq_one_letter_code
_entity_poly.pdbx_strand_id
1 'polypeptide(L)'
;MKRSAILLAIICHIVMVACNGTVKTKNVVTSQDSCTTDSMARDNFLKTNASLLKPISQSKGALSVTLQVGDFKTYNSTLLSKEIADKAMVLATQILNSKEFQDEVNSLDFAYKNHCTSCGGKRESRKERIAGKTVVDSLYRNAEVSLDLTIQAGRCGGALGATCPNTKHISSNYKSIACDMRNLPIELAYAVHICHEFAHTVGYCHTDHKDDVAEKIGWIAYYIAVKMNTERSNS
;
A
#
# COMPACT_ATOMS: atom_id res chain seq x y z
N MET A 1 -47.75 -7.84 -14.77
CA MET A 1 -47.67 -6.59 -13.97
C MET A 1 -46.26 -6.47 -13.43
N LYS A 2 -45.61 -5.35 -13.74
CA LYS A 2 -44.23 -4.99 -13.32
C LYS A 2 -44.23 -4.49 -11.87
N ARG A 3 -43.09 -4.68 -11.18
CA ARG A 3 -42.37 -3.76 -10.26
C ARG A 3 -41.59 -4.57 -9.22
N SER A 4 -40.38 -4.25 -8.78
CA SER A 4 -39.30 -3.37 -9.25
C SER A 4 -38.09 -3.73 -8.36
N ALA A 5 -36.94 -3.98 -8.96
CA ALA A 5 -35.67 -4.08 -8.24
C ALA A 5 -35.26 -2.69 -7.73
N ILE A 6 -34.90 -2.58 -6.46
CA ILE A 6 -34.28 -1.38 -5.88
C ILE A 6 -32.79 -1.66 -5.83
N LEU A 7 -32.08 -1.20 -6.85
CA LEU A 7 -30.63 -1.12 -6.90
C LEU A 7 -30.26 0.29 -6.42
N LEU A 8 -29.81 0.44 -5.18
CA LEU A 8 -29.31 1.71 -4.66
C LEU A 8 -27.80 1.77 -4.91
N ALA A 9 -27.42 2.40 -6.02
CA ALA A 9 -26.05 2.78 -6.30
C ALA A 9 -25.70 4.03 -5.48
N ILE A 10 -24.89 3.87 -4.43
CA ILE A 10 -24.27 4.99 -3.72
C ILE A 10 -23.05 5.41 -4.54
N ILE A 11 -23.22 6.46 -5.34
CA ILE A 11 -22.12 7.13 -6.03
C ILE A 11 -21.44 8.05 -5.02
N CYS A 12 -20.34 7.59 -4.41
CA CYS A 12 -19.49 8.43 -3.57
C CYS A 12 -18.52 9.21 -4.47
N HIS A 13 -18.79 10.49 -4.68
CA HIS A 13 -17.83 11.42 -5.27
C HIS A 13 -16.81 11.82 -4.18
N ILE A 14 -15.61 11.25 -4.23
CA ILE A 14 -14.45 11.82 -3.54
C ILE A 14 -13.47 12.29 -4.61
N VAL A 15 -13.41 13.60 -4.79
CA VAL A 15 -12.39 14.30 -5.57
C VAL A 15 -11.15 14.38 -4.67
N MET A 16 -10.14 13.54 -4.93
CA MET A 16 -8.80 13.78 -4.39
C MET A 16 -8.06 14.77 -5.29
N VAL A 17 -7.66 15.89 -4.69
CA VAL A 17 -7.05 17.05 -5.32
C VAL A 17 -5.69 16.69 -5.90
N ALA A 18 -5.56 16.84 -7.22
CA ALA A 18 -4.28 16.83 -7.90
C ALA A 18 -3.46 18.07 -7.50
N CYS A 19 -2.23 17.86 -7.02
CA CYS A 19 -1.24 18.92 -6.86
C CYS A 19 -0.86 19.46 -8.24
N ASN A 20 -1.49 20.55 -8.67
CA ASN A 20 -1.12 21.28 -9.87
C ASN A 20 -0.01 22.29 -9.51
N GLY A 21 1.14 22.17 -10.19
CA GLY A 21 2.29 23.03 -9.98
C GLY A 21 2.09 24.43 -10.57
N THR A 22 2.48 25.45 -9.81
CA THR A 22 2.81 26.78 -10.35
C THR A 22 4.07 27.33 -9.70
N VAL A 23 4.76 28.12 -10.49
CA VAL A 23 6.18 28.47 -10.46
C VAL A 23 6.49 29.64 -9.53
N LYS A 24 7.64 29.52 -8.83
CA LYS A 24 8.59 30.51 -8.25
C LYS A 24 8.03 31.75 -7.52
N THR A 25 8.46 31.87 -6.27
CA THR A 25 9.30 32.99 -5.81
C THR A 25 10.36 32.51 -4.82
N LYS A 26 11.60 32.98 -5.03
CA LYS A 26 12.76 32.79 -4.16
C LYS A 26 12.51 33.47 -2.81
N ASN A 27 12.79 32.78 -1.70
CA ASN A 27 13.77 33.27 -0.73
C ASN A 27 14.21 32.14 0.21
N VAL A 28 15.51 32.21 0.50
CA VAL A 28 16.36 31.28 1.22
C VAL A 28 16.01 31.26 2.71
N VAL A 29 16.07 30.08 3.36
CA VAL A 29 16.95 29.75 4.51
C VAL A 29 16.75 28.27 4.89
N THR A 30 17.80 27.51 4.57
CA THR A 30 18.35 26.24 5.11
C THR A 30 17.60 25.40 6.16
N SER A 31 17.40 24.10 5.83
CA SER A 31 18.09 23.00 6.53
C SER A 31 18.32 21.82 5.57
N GLN A 32 19.57 21.62 5.16
CA GLN A 32 20.12 20.34 4.67
C GLN A 32 20.19 19.38 5.90
N ASP A 33 20.02 18.07 5.79
CA ASP A 33 21.00 17.13 5.23
C ASP A 33 20.26 15.87 4.71
N SER A 34 20.32 15.54 3.42
CA SER A 34 21.41 14.90 2.66
C SER A 34 21.51 13.38 2.88
N CYS A 35 20.94 12.61 1.96
CA CYS A 35 21.47 11.29 1.64
C CYS A 35 22.36 11.45 0.42
N THR A 36 23.66 11.34 0.65
CA THR A 36 24.75 11.48 -0.31
C THR A 36 24.67 10.45 -1.42
N THR A 37 24.99 10.90 -2.62
CA THR A 37 25.14 10.11 -3.84
C THR A 37 26.52 9.45 -3.87
N ASP A 38 26.56 8.13 -4.02
CA ASP A 38 27.75 7.45 -4.56
C ASP A 38 27.41 6.85 -5.93
N SER A 39 27.99 7.46 -6.97
CA SER A 39 27.65 7.24 -8.38
C SER A 39 28.46 6.14 -9.06
N MET A 40 29.20 5.31 -8.31
CA MET A 40 30.09 4.28 -8.88
C MET A 40 29.61 2.83 -8.70
N ALA A 41 28.39 2.60 -8.22
CA ALA A 41 27.86 1.24 -8.00
C ALA A 41 26.84 0.74 -9.06
N ARG A 42 26.54 1.53 -10.11
CA ARG A 42 25.43 1.24 -11.06
C ARG A 42 25.62 -0.04 -11.87
N ASP A 43 26.86 -0.45 -12.15
CA ASP A 43 27.11 -1.61 -13.03
C ASP A 43 27.19 -2.95 -12.28
N ASN A 44 27.30 -2.95 -10.95
CA ASN A 44 27.25 -4.18 -10.14
C ASN A 44 25.87 -4.49 -9.56
N PHE A 45 24.95 -3.52 -9.47
CA PHE A 45 23.62 -3.71 -8.88
C PHE A 45 22.67 -4.57 -9.73
N LEU A 46 22.83 -4.57 -11.06
CA LEU A 46 22.02 -5.42 -11.95
C LEU A 46 22.40 -6.91 -11.85
N LYS A 47 23.61 -7.24 -11.38
CA LYS A 47 24.05 -8.63 -11.20
C LYS A 47 23.72 -9.19 -9.82
N THR A 48 23.64 -8.36 -8.78
CA THR A 48 23.33 -8.80 -7.41
C THR A 48 21.85 -8.93 -7.08
N ASN A 49 20.95 -8.34 -7.88
CA ASN A 49 19.49 -8.45 -7.64
C ASN A 49 18.79 -9.54 -8.46
N ALA A 50 19.47 -10.16 -9.42
CA ALA A 50 18.95 -11.38 -10.06
C ALA A 50 18.82 -12.54 -9.07
N SER A 51 19.54 -12.51 -7.93
CA SER A 51 19.38 -13.47 -6.84
C SER A 51 18.18 -13.18 -5.92
N LEU A 52 17.72 -11.92 -5.84
CA LEU A 52 16.46 -11.52 -5.17
C LEU A 52 15.20 -11.81 -6.02
N LEU A 53 15.41 -12.22 -7.27
CA LEU A 53 14.39 -12.71 -8.19
C LEU A 53 14.40 -14.24 -8.30
N LYS A 54 15.18 -14.97 -7.49
CA LYS A 54 14.99 -16.42 -7.39
C LYS A 54 13.67 -16.66 -6.66
N PRO A 55 12.70 -17.34 -7.30
CA PRO A 55 11.51 -17.76 -6.59
C PRO A 55 11.96 -18.72 -5.48
N ILE A 56 11.76 -18.31 -4.23
CA ILE A 56 11.66 -19.30 -3.16
C ILE A 56 10.37 -20.03 -3.48
N SER A 57 10.52 -21.23 -4.04
CA SER A 57 9.41 -22.11 -4.38
C SER A 57 8.59 -22.35 -3.13
N GLN A 58 7.48 -21.62 -2.95
CA GLN A 58 6.37 -22.14 -2.16
C GLN A 58 6.01 -23.49 -2.78
N SER A 59 6.02 -24.54 -1.96
CA SER A 59 5.48 -25.83 -2.35
C SER A 59 4.07 -25.61 -2.92
N LYS A 60 3.64 -26.42 -3.89
CA LYS A 60 2.26 -26.39 -4.43
C LYS A 60 1.27 -26.42 -3.25
N GLY A 61 0.81 -25.25 -2.86
CA GLY A 61 0.08 -24.93 -1.64
C GLY A 61 -0.48 -23.52 -1.81
N ALA A 62 -1.53 -23.20 -1.06
CA ALA A 62 -2.22 -21.92 -1.19
C ALA A 62 -1.24 -20.76 -0.97
N LEU A 63 -1.28 -19.76 -1.87
CA LEU A 63 -0.54 -18.51 -1.71
C LEU A 63 -0.99 -17.84 -0.41
N SER A 64 -0.05 -17.66 0.50
CA SER A 64 -0.32 -17.08 1.82
C SER A 64 0.85 -16.20 2.27
N VAL A 65 0.53 -15.11 2.95
CA VAL A 65 1.46 -14.21 3.61
C VAL A 65 0.99 -13.94 5.03
N THR A 66 1.90 -13.90 5.98
CA THR A 66 1.66 -13.46 7.36
C THR A 66 2.42 -12.17 7.58
N LEU A 67 1.69 -11.11 7.96
CA LEU A 67 2.27 -9.83 8.34
C LEU A 67 2.37 -9.72 9.86
N GLN A 68 3.49 -9.18 10.33
CA GLN A 68 3.72 -8.90 11.74
C GLN A 68 4.39 -7.55 11.95
N VAL A 69 4.17 -6.95 13.11
CA VAL A 69 4.85 -5.71 13.50
C VAL A 69 6.30 -6.02 13.88
N GLY A 70 7.24 -5.35 13.21
CA GLY A 70 8.65 -5.29 13.60
C GLY A 70 8.88 -4.19 14.63
N ASP A 71 9.72 -3.22 14.29
CA ASP A 71 9.89 -2.02 15.11
C ASP A 71 8.61 -1.18 15.10
N PHE A 72 8.17 -0.72 16.28
CA PHE A 72 7.02 0.16 16.41
C PHE A 72 7.43 1.48 17.07
N LYS A 73 7.29 2.58 16.35
CA LYS A 73 7.57 3.93 16.84
C LYS A 73 6.32 4.79 16.70
N THR A 74 6.01 5.55 17.74
CA THR A 74 4.96 6.56 17.70
C THR A 74 5.47 7.83 18.37
N TYR A 75 5.25 8.97 17.73
CA TYR A 75 5.58 10.27 18.31
C TYR A 75 4.53 10.76 19.31
N ASN A 76 3.40 10.05 19.41
CA ASN A 76 2.38 10.27 20.43
C ASN A 76 1.62 8.95 20.68
N SER A 77 1.84 8.36 21.85
CA SER A 77 1.26 7.07 22.24
C SER A 77 -0.27 7.05 22.31
N THR A 78 -0.92 8.21 22.33
CA THR A 78 -2.39 8.33 22.32
C THR A 78 -3.00 8.22 20.92
N LEU A 79 -2.19 8.29 19.85
CA LEU A 79 -2.69 8.22 18.48
C LEU A 79 -3.07 6.79 18.09
N LEU A 80 -2.11 5.86 18.19
CA LEU A 80 -2.30 4.46 17.84
C LEU A 80 -1.36 3.64 18.72
N SER A 81 -1.92 2.67 19.43
CA SER A 81 -1.13 1.76 20.27
C SER A 81 -0.55 0.63 19.43
N LYS A 82 0.53 0.00 19.92
CA LYS A 82 1.07 -1.20 19.28
C LYS A 82 0.02 -2.31 19.18
N GLU A 83 -0.86 -2.45 20.17
CA GLU A 83 -1.94 -3.44 20.14
C GLU A 83 -2.89 -3.22 18.95
N ILE A 84 -3.25 -1.97 18.64
CA ILE A 84 -4.07 -1.66 17.45
C ILE A 84 -3.29 -1.98 16.17
N ALA A 85 -1.98 -1.69 16.13
CA ALA A 85 -1.14 -2.05 15.00
C ALA A 85 -1.04 -3.57 14.79
N ASP A 86 -0.89 -4.34 15.88
CA ASP A 86 -0.87 -5.80 15.84
C ASP A 86 -2.20 -6.36 15.32
N LYS A 87 -3.34 -5.83 15.80
CA LYS A 87 -4.67 -6.18 15.27
C LYS A 87 -4.80 -5.85 13.79
N ALA A 88 -4.32 -4.68 13.37
CA ALA A 88 -4.36 -4.27 11.97
C ALA A 88 -3.49 -5.16 11.07
N MET A 89 -2.34 -5.65 11.53
CA MET A 89 -1.51 -6.62 10.80
C MET A 89 -2.24 -7.96 10.60
N VAL A 90 -2.95 -8.45 11.63
CA VAL A 90 -3.78 -9.65 11.51
C VAL A 90 -4.90 -9.45 10.50
N LEU A 91 -5.57 -8.29 10.53
CA LEU A 91 -6.63 -7.97 9.57
C LEU A 91 -6.10 -7.81 8.15
N ALA A 92 -4.96 -7.15 7.95
CA ALA A 92 -4.32 -7.02 6.65
C ALA A 92 -3.91 -8.40 6.10
N THR A 93 -3.38 -9.27 6.96
CA THR A 93 -3.10 -10.68 6.64
C THR A 93 -4.35 -11.41 6.16
N GLN A 94 -5.48 -11.26 6.86
CA GLN A 94 -6.76 -11.87 6.46
C GLN A 94 -7.28 -11.32 5.13
N ILE A 95 -7.19 -10.02 4.91
CA ILE A 95 -7.61 -9.36 3.67
C ILE A 95 -6.80 -9.89 2.49
N LEU A 96 -5.45 -9.84 2.59
CA LEU A 96 -4.56 -10.31 1.53
C LEU A 96 -4.85 -11.79 1.21
N ASN A 97 -4.86 -12.65 2.23
CA ASN A 97 -5.08 -14.09 2.05
C ASN A 97 -6.52 -14.48 1.66
N SER A 98 -7.44 -13.52 1.55
CA SER A 98 -8.79 -13.82 1.08
C SER A 98 -8.80 -14.19 -0.41
N LYS A 99 -9.63 -15.17 -0.76
CA LYS A 99 -9.84 -15.55 -2.17
C LYS A 99 -10.32 -14.36 -3.00
N GLU A 100 -11.22 -13.56 -2.43
CA GLU A 100 -11.77 -12.35 -3.05
C GLU A 100 -10.66 -11.37 -3.46
N PHE A 101 -9.71 -11.09 -2.56
CA PHE A 101 -8.56 -10.23 -2.88
C PHE A 101 -7.69 -10.81 -4.00
N GLN A 102 -7.32 -12.09 -3.89
CA GLN A 102 -6.42 -12.73 -4.85
C GLN A 102 -7.06 -12.82 -6.24
N ASP A 103 -8.34 -13.19 -6.33
CA ASP A 103 -9.07 -13.28 -7.60
C ASP A 103 -9.21 -11.90 -8.26
N GLU A 104 -9.56 -10.86 -7.49
CA GLU A 104 -9.71 -9.50 -8.00
C GLU A 104 -8.39 -8.97 -8.55
N VAL A 105 -7.28 -9.07 -7.81
CA VAL A 105 -5.97 -8.63 -8.29
C VAL A 105 -5.52 -9.43 -9.51
N ASN A 106 -5.72 -10.76 -9.52
CA ASN A 106 -5.37 -11.62 -10.65
C ASN A 106 -6.11 -11.26 -11.95
N SER A 107 -7.31 -10.69 -11.85
CA SER A 107 -8.14 -10.29 -12.99
C SER A 107 -7.69 -8.99 -13.68
N LEU A 108 -6.73 -8.27 -13.08
CA LEU A 108 -6.28 -6.96 -13.53
C LEU A 108 -4.98 -7.04 -14.32
N ASP A 109 -4.70 -5.99 -15.10
CA ASP A 109 -3.41 -5.73 -15.73
C ASP A 109 -3.00 -4.29 -15.47
N PHE A 110 -1.71 -4.04 -15.25
CA PHE A 110 -1.21 -2.72 -14.87
C PHE A 110 -0.12 -2.23 -15.82
N ALA A 111 0.10 -0.92 -15.89
CA ALA A 111 1.20 -0.36 -16.68
C ALA A 111 2.56 -0.70 -16.06
N TYR A 112 3.60 -0.95 -16.87
CA TYR A 112 4.94 -1.28 -16.35
C TYR A 112 5.55 -0.20 -15.44
N LYS A 113 5.17 1.07 -15.64
CA LYS A 113 5.61 2.23 -14.87
C LYS A 113 5.33 2.15 -13.36
N ASN A 114 4.60 1.14 -12.90
CA ASN A 114 4.46 0.82 -11.49
C ASN A 114 5.76 0.26 -10.88
N HIS A 115 6.73 -0.24 -11.66
CA HIS A 115 8.02 -0.62 -11.13
C HIS A 115 8.93 0.58 -10.89
N CYS A 116 9.57 0.60 -9.72
CA CYS A 116 10.49 1.65 -9.30
C CYS A 116 11.64 1.08 -8.46
N THR A 117 12.82 1.67 -8.62
CA THR A 117 14.06 1.18 -7.99
C THR A 117 14.42 1.91 -6.70
N SER A 118 13.78 3.04 -6.41
CA SER A 118 14.06 3.86 -5.22
C SER A 118 12.90 4.82 -4.92
N CYS A 119 12.89 5.40 -3.71
CA CYS A 119 11.98 6.50 -3.39
C CYS A 119 12.26 7.69 -4.31
N GLY A 120 11.25 8.16 -5.04
CA GLY A 120 11.41 9.22 -6.05
C GLY A 120 12.21 8.82 -7.30
N GLY A 121 12.52 7.52 -7.46
CA GLY A 121 13.25 7.00 -8.60
C GLY A 121 12.49 7.18 -9.91
N LYS A 122 13.23 7.17 -11.03
CA LYS A 122 12.61 7.18 -12.36
C LYS A 122 11.81 5.90 -12.54
N ARG A 123 10.53 6.06 -12.89
CA ARG A 123 9.66 4.94 -13.25
C ARG A 123 10.20 4.27 -14.52
N GLU A 124 10.18 2.94 -14.53
CA GLU A 124 10.55 2.22 -15.75
C GLU A 124 9.44 2.34 -16.79
N SER A 125 9.75 2.95 -17.93
CA SER A 125 8.81 3.02 -19.05
C SER A 125 9.06 1.86 -19.99
N ARG A 126 8.13 0.91 -20.00
CA ARG A 126 8.08 -0.18 -20.97
C ARG A 126 6.65 -0.32 -21.52
N LYS A 127 6.51 -0.93 -22.70
CA LYS A 127 5.20 -1.10 -23.37
C LYS A 127 4.41 -2.27 -22.77
N GLU A 128 5.12 -3.23 -22.20
CA GLU A 128 4.58 -4.40 -21.55
C GLU A 128 3.67 -3.99 -20.38
N ARG A 129 2.68 -4.82 -20.09
CA ARG A 129 1.85 -4.67 -18.90
C ARG A 129 2.28 -5.68 -17.84
N ILE A 130 2.06 -5.34 -16.58
CA ILE A 130 2.26 -6.23 -15.45
C ILE A 130 0.95 -6.98 -15.27
N ALA A 131 0.97 -8.29 -15.51
CA ALA A 131 -0.19 -9.13 -15.25
C ALA A 131 -0.52 -9.14 -13.76
N GLY A 132 -1.80 -9.17 -13.41
CA GLY A 132 -2.27 -9.27 -12.02
C GLY A 132 -1.66 -10.45 -11.28
N LYS A 133 -1.47 -11.58 -11.97
CA LYS A 133 -0.75 -12.73 -11.43
C LYS A 133 0.67 -12.39 -10.97
N THR A 134 1.40 -11.56 -11.70
CA THR A 134 2.74 -11.11 -11.29
C THR A 134 2.71 -10.25 -10.03
N VAL A 135 1.64 -9.46 -9.84
CA VAL A 135 1.42 -8.69 -8.61
C VAL A 135 1.15 -9.63 -7.44
N VAL A 136 0.24 -10.58 -7.61
CA VAL A 136 -0.06 -11.63 -6.61
C VAL A 136 1.23 -12.39 -6.25
N ASP A 137 1.94 -12.95 -7.23
CA ASP A 137 3.18 -13.70 -6.98
C ASP A 137 4.23 -12.85 -6.23
N SER A 138 4.23 -11.52 -6.40
CA SER A 138 5.14 -10.61 -5.68
C SER A 138 4.71 -10.36 -4.23
N LEU A 139 3.41 -10.19 -3.97
CA LEU A 139 2.86 -10.04 -2.62
C LEU A 139 3.11 -11.28 -1.75
N TYR A 140 3.04 -12.47 -2.34
CA TYR A 140 3.19 -13.76 -1.63
C TYR A 140 4.59 -14.37 -1.74
N ARG A 141 5.56 -13.64 -2.28
CA ARG A 141 6.93 -14.15 -2.46
C ARG A 141 7.57 -14.57 -1.13
N ASN A 142 7.25 -13.86 -0.06
CA ASN A 142 7.70 -14.18 1.29
C ASN A 142 6.49 -14.55 2.14
N ALA A 143 6.50 -15.75 2.72
CA ALA A 143 5.40 -16.24 3.54
C ALA A 143 5.26 -15.47 4.87
N GLU A 144 6.36 -14.94 5.41
CA GLU A 144 6.37 -14.18 6.66
C GLU A 144 7.10 -12.86 6.44
N VAL A 145 6.44 -11.74 6.77
CA VAL A 145 6.98 -10.40 6.59
C VAL A 145 6.79 -9.59 7.88
N SER A 146 7.92 -9.16 8.45
CA SER A 146 7.95 -8.15 9.50
C SER A 146 8.03 -6.75 8.90
N LEU A 147 7.16 -5.84 9.34
CA LEU A 147 7.09 -4.45 8.87
C LEU A 147 7.32 -3.49 10.03
N ASP A 148 8.25 -2.55 9.83
CA ASP A 148 8.57 -1.52 10.81
C ASP A 148 7.63 -0.33 10.63
N LEU A 149 6.98 0.09 11.71
CA LEU A 149 5.92 1.09 11.69
C LEU A 149 6.35 2.37 12.42
N THR A 150 6.10 3.51 11.79
CA THR A 150 6.26 4.83 12.42
C THR A 150 4.97 5.65 12.30
N ILE A 151 4.35 5.92 13.44
CA ILE A 151 3.07 6.64 13.54
C ILE A 151 3.32 8.12 13.84
N GLN A 152 2.74 8.97 13.00
CA GLN A 152 2.73 10.42 13.11
C GLN A 152 1.28 10.92 13.18
N ALA A 153 1.07 12.13 13.69
CA ALA A 153 -0.27 12.69 13.80
C ALA A 153 -0.92 12.96 12.43
N GLY A 154 -0.19 13.58 11.49
CA GLY A 154 -0.73 14.02 10.21
C GLY A 154 -1.84 15.07 10.32
N ARG A 155 -2.61 15.23 9.24
CA ARG A 155 -3.80 16.10 9.14
C ARG A 155 -4.85 15.47 8.23
N CYS A 156 -6.13 15.65 8.50
CA CYS A 156 -7.20 15.15 7.64
C CYS A 156 -7.08 15.72 6.21
N GLY A 157 -7.31 14.87 5.20
CA GLY A 157 -7.11 15.22 3.78
C GLY A 157 -5.64 15.34 3.36
N GLY A 158 -4.68 14.92 4.19
CA GLY A 158 -3.28 14.74 3.81
C GLY A 158 -2.98 13.33 3.31
N ALA A 159 -1.74 13.07 2.89
CA ALA A 159 -1.29 11.72 2.58
C ALA A 159 -1.51 10.77 3.77
N LEU A 160 -1.93 9.54 3.50
CA LEU A 160 -2.16 8.52 4.53
C LEU A 160 -0.86 8.03 5.16
N GLY A 161 0.22 8.03 4.39
CA GLY A 161 1.53 7.57 4.82
C GLY A 161 2.49 7.50 3.64
N ALA A 162 3.59 6.78 3.83
CA ALA A 162 4.53 6.46 2.77
C ALA A 162 5.40 5.26 3.13
N THR A 163 5.67 4.45 2.11
CA THR A 163 6.70 3.41 2.09
C THR A 163 7.61 3.59 0.89
N CYS A 164 8.90 3.46 1.16
CA CYS A 164 9.89 3.40 0.09
C CYS A 164 9.85 2.01 -0.57
N PRO A 165 10.00 1.93 -1.90
CA PRO A 165 10.00 0.66 -2.61
C PRO A 165 11.07 -0.30 -2.09
N ASN A 166 10.72 -1.57 -1.90
CA ASN A 166 11.64 -2.61 -1.40
C ASN A 166 12.19 -2.36 0.02
N THR A 167 11.57 -1.47 0.80
CA THR A 167 11.85 -1.33 2.23
C THR A 167 10.70 -1.89 3.05
N LYS A 168 10.99 -2.33 4.27
CA LYS A 168 9.99 -2.86 5.21
C LYS A 168 9.41 -1.78 6.12
N HIS A 169 9.70 -0.51 5.84
CA HIS A 169 9.36 0.61 6.70
C HIS A 169 8.12 1.34 6.18
N ILE A 170 7.11 1.47 7.05
CA ILE A 170 5.88 2.19 6.80
C ILE A 170 5.83 3.40 7.73
N SER A 171 5.71 4.59 7.14
CA SER A 171 5.33 5.80 7.86
C SER A 171 3.84 6.06 7.68
N SER A 172 3.14 6.40 8.76
CA SER A 172 1.68 6.52 8.76
C SER A 172 1.21 7.80 9.44
N ASN A 173 0.25 8.47 8.81
CA ASN A 173 -0.40 9.69 9.30
C ASN A 173 -1.78 9.36 9.87
N TYR A 174 -1.84 9.18 11.18
CA TYR A 174 -3.03 8.70 11.89
C TYR A 174 -4.30 9.49 11.55
N LYS A 175 -4.25 10.83 11.62
CA LYS A 175 -5.43 11.67 11.37
C LYS A 175 -5.91 11.59 9.92
N SER A 176 -5.00 11.44 8.95
CA SER A 176 -5.37 11.26 7.54
C SER A 176 -6.17 9.96 7.39
N ILE A 177 -5.63 8.85 7.91
CA ILE A 177 -6.24 7.51 7.85
C ILE A 177 -7.61 7.52 8.52
N ALA A 178 -7.70 8.05 9.74
CA ALA A 178 -8.95 8.09 10.50
C ALA A 178 -10.03 8.96 9.82
N CYS A 179 -9.65 10.04 9.14
CA CYS A 179 -10.60 10.91 8.46
C CYS A 179 -11.08 10.34 7.11
N ASP A 180 -10.16 9.81 6.30
CA ASP A 180 -10.46 9.31 4.96
C ASP A 180 -11.26 8.01 5.00
N MET A 181 -11.03 7.18 6.02
CA MET A 181 -11.75 5.92 6.25
C MET A 181 -12.61 5.96 7.51
N ARG A 182 -13.22 7.11 7.83
CA ARG A 182 -14.01 7.34 9.06
C ARG A 182 -15.18 6.38 9.33
N ASN A 183 -15.59 5.61 8.32
CA ASN A 183 -16.68 4.64 8.43
C ASN A 183 -16.18 3.24 8.86
N LEU A 184 -14.87 3.06 9.04
CA LEU A 184 -14.25 1.84 9.52
C LEU A 184 -13.70 2.05 10.94
N PRO A 185 -13.75 1.04 11.82
CA PRO A 185 -12.92 0.98 13.00
C PRO A 185 -11.45 1.19 12.65
N ILE A 186 -10.70 1.83 13.54
CA ILE A 186 -9.33 2.28 13.24
C ILE A 186 -8.40 1.12 12.87
N GLU A 187 -8.57 -0.05 13.47
CA GLU A 187 -7.79 -1.25 13.13
C GLU A 187 -8.04 -1.74 11.69
N LEU A 188 -9.27 -1.60 11.18
CA LEU A 188 -9.61 -1.95 9.80
C LEU A 188 -9.12 -0.87 8.82
N ALA A 189 -9.32 0.41 9.15
CA ALA A 189 -8.77 1.51 8.37
C ALA A 189 -7.23 1.40 8.25
N TYR A 190 -6.56 1.07 9.35
CA TYR A 190 -5.12 0.89 9.37
C TYR A 190 -4.68 -0.38 8.63
N ALA A 191 -5.46 -1.46 8.65
CA ALA A 191 -5.21 -2.65 7.84
C ALA A 191 -5.24 -2.36 6.33
N VAL A 192 -6.22 -1.56 5.86
CA VAL A 192 -6.30 -1.12 4.46
C VAL A 192 -5.04 -0.33 4.06
N HIS A 193 -4.61 0.60 4.92
CA HIS A 193 -3.37 1.34 4.73
C HIS A 193 -2.15 0.40 4.66
N ILE A 194 -2.05 -0.60 5.55
CA ILE A 194 -0.98 -1.59 5.51
C ILE A 194 -0.98 -2.37 4.18
N CYS A 195 -2.14 -2.81 3.68
CA CYS A 195 -2.22 -3.51 2.39
C CYS A 195 -1.69 -2.64 1.25
N HIS A 196 -2.05 -1.36 1.23
CA HIS A 196 -1.56 -0.39 0.26
C HIS A 196 -0.03 -0.22 0.33
N GLU A 197 0.51 0.06 1.52
CA GLU A 197 1.95 0.27 1.72
C GLU A 197 2.77 -1.02 1.54
N PHE A 198 2.16 -2.19 1.75
CA PHE A 198 2.78 -3.47 1.47
C PHE A 198 3.02 -3.67 -0.04
N ALA A 199 2.16 -3.12 -0.90
CA ALA A 199 2.43 -3.08 -2.35
C ALA A 199 3.73 -2.31 -2.67
N HIS A 200 3.98 -1.21 -1.94
CA HIS A 200 5.25 -0.49 -2.03
C HIS A 200 6.42 -1.30 -1.49
N THR A 201 6.23 -1.98 -0.35
CA THR A 201 7.24 -2.91 0.20
C THR A 201 7.70 -3.95 -0.83
N VAL A 202 6.81 -4.47 -1.67
CA VAL A 202 7.16 -5.46 -2.71
C VAL A 202 7.60 -4.85 -4.06
N GLY A 203 7.81 -3.53 -4.11
CA GLY A 203 8.49 -2.86 -5.23
C GLY A 203 7.58 -2.17 -6.25
N TYR A 204 6.30 -1.99 -5.94
CA TYR A 204 5.39 -1.18 -6.76
C TYR A 204 5.38 0.28 -6.30
N CYS A 205 5.14 1.21 -7.21
CA CYS A 205 5.07 2.65 -6.96
C CYS A 205 3.81 3.25 -7.52
N HIS A 206 3.46 4.41 -7.00
CA HIS A 206 2.40 5.22 -7.57
C HIS A 206 2.67 5.63 -9.01
N THR A 207 1.62 5.70 -9.82
CA THR A 207 1.66 6.13 -11.23
C THR A 207 0.77 7.34 -11.51
N ASP A 208 -0.23 7.21 -12.40
CA ASP A 208 -1.23 8.23 -12.75
C ASP A 208 -2.62 7.85 -12.24
N HIS A 209 -2.67 7.10 -11.14
CA HIS A 209 -3.86 6.66 -10.40
C HIS A 209 -4.78 5.66 -11.13
N LYS A 210 -4.85 5.70 -12.47
CA LYS A 210 -5.72 4.81 -13.25
C LYS A 210 -5.21 3.37 -13.29
N ASP A 211 -3.91 3.23 -13.55
CA ASP A 211 -3.21 1.96 -13.71
C ASP A 211 -2.28 1.66 -12.51
N ASP A 212 -2.61 2.20 -11.33
CA ASP A 212 -1.75 2.18 -10.14
C ASP A 212 -1.96 0.91 -9.30
N VAL A 213 -0.91 0.09 -9.18
CA VAL A 213 -0.95 -1.18 -8.45
C VAL A 213 -1.23 -0.95 -6.96
N ALA A 214 -0.52 -0.03 -6.32
CA ALA A 214 -0.65 0.19 -4.88
C ALA A 214 -2.02 0.77 -4.55
N GLU A 215 -2.51 1.73 -5.34
CA GLU A 215 -3.84 2.31 -5.17
C GLU A 215 -4.93 1.26 -5.38
N LYS A 216 -4.83 0.40 -6.41
CA LYS A 216 -5.80 -0.68 -6.63
C LYS A 216 -5.81 -1.70 -5.50
N ILE A 217 -4.65 -2.10 -5.00
CA ILE A 217 -4.56 -2.96 -3.81
C ILE A 217 -5.26 -2.31 -2.61
N GLY A 218 -5.03 -1.02 -2.38
CA GLY A 218 -5.70 -0.26 -1.31
C GLY A 218 -7.22 -0.26 -1.46
N TRP A 219 -7.75 -0.02 -2.67
CA TRP A 219 -9.19 -0.04 -2.92
C TRP A 219 -9.83 -1.41 -2.74
N ILE A 220 -9.19 -2.48 -3.25
CA ILE A 220 -9.69 -3.85 -3.06
C ILE A 220 -9.71 -4.18 -1.56
N ALA A 221 -8.64 -3.86 -0.84
CA ALA A 221 -8.58 -4.04 0.62
C ALA A 221 -9.69 -3.25 1.34
N TYR A 222 -9.96 -2.01 0.93
CA TYR A 222 -11.02 -1.19 1.49
C TYR A 222 -12.40 -1.84 1.37
N TYR A 223 -12.76 -2.35 0.17
CA TYR A 223 -14.07 -2.97 -0.03
C TYR A 223 -14.24 -4.25 0.81
N ILE A 224 -13.19 -5.06 0.93
CA ILE A 224 -13.20 -6.24 1.80
C ILE A 224 -13.33 -5.81 3.27
N ALA A 225 -12.62 -4.77 3.71
CA ALA A 225 -12.72 -4.26 5.08
C ALA A 225 -14.13 -3.73 5.42
N VAL A 226 -14.80 -3.06 4.48
CA VAL A 226 -16.20 -2.61 4.63
C VAL A 226 -17.15 -3.80 4.82
N LYS A 227 -16.95 -4.87 4.05
CA LYS A 227 -17.74 -6.10 4.17
C LYS A 227 -17.52 -6.77 5.52
N MET A 228 -16.26 -6.93 5.95
CA MET A 228 -15.91 -7.47 7.28
C MET A 228 -16.54 -6.66 8.42
N ASN A 229 -16.56 -5.32 8.30
CA ASN A 229 -17.18 -4.45 9.29
C ASN A 229 -18.72 -4.62 9.36
N THR A 230 -19.35 -4.78 8.20
CA THR A 230 -20.80 -4.98 8.09
C THR A 230 -21.23 -6.32 8.69
N GLU A 231 -20.48 -7.39 8.39
CA GLU A 231 -20.76 -8.73 8.92
C GLU A 231 -20.64 -8.78 10.45
N ARG A 232 -19.62 -8.11 11.02
CA ARG A 232 -19.48 -7.97 12.49
C ARG A 232 -20.60 -7.20 13.16
N SER A 233 -21.19 -6.23 12.46
CA SER A 233 -22.27 -5.40 13.01
C SER A 233 -23.61 -6.14 13.04
N ASN A 234 -23.74 -7.25 12.31
CA ASN A 234 -24.95 -8.06 12.20
C ASN A 234 -24.90 -9.37 13.01
N SER A 235 -23.75 -9.68 13.65
CA SER A 235 -23.52 -10.86 14.50
C SER A 235 -23.68 -10.52 15.97
#